data_AF-A0A954G8A3-F1
#
_entry.id   AF-A0A954G8A3-F1
#
_cell.length_a   1.000
_cell.length_b   1.000
_cell.length_c   1.000
_cell.angle_alpha   90.00
_cell.angle_beta   90.00
_cell.angle_gamma   90.00
#
_symmetry.space_group_name_H-M   'P 1'
#
loop_
_entity.id
_entity.type
_entity.pdbx_description
1 polymer ?
#
loop_
_entity_poly.entity_id
_entity_poly.type
_entity_poly.pdbx_seq_one_letter_code
_entity_poly.pdbx_strand_id
1 'polypeptide(L)'
;ILHKNAVTGNFLPEVYIGLAEVETSWQLPAVLKFGGWNDCPEAEIQCAFHRKWQTEFGAEICSVGGGVIECTVNRPPQDQQSAMQLAWEQYWYCADIVDQGCETISNLGATLLKSPYWFFWWD
;
A
#
# COMPACT_ATOMS: atom_id res chain seq x y z
N ILE A 1 4.12 -3.60 23.14
CA ILE A 1 3.84 -4.41 21.93
C ILE A 1 5.16 -5.11 21.58
N LEU A 2 5.17 -6.44 21.46
CA LEU A 2 6.36 -7.19 21.05
C LEU A 2 6.29 -7.35 19.52
N HIS A 3 7.25 -6.80 18.79
CA HIS A 3 7.30 -6.94 17.33
C HIS A 3 8.07 -8.22 16.96
N LYS A 4 7.42 -9.07 16.19
CA LYS A 4 7.91 -10.37 15.76
C LYS A 4 8.15 -10.30 14.25
N ASN A 5 9.30 -10.79 13.80
CA ASN A 5 9.55 -10.95 12.37
C ASN A 5 8.54 -11.97 11.81
N ALA A 6 7.76 -11.56 10.80
CA ALA A 6 6.66 -12.37 10.28
C ALA A 6 7.10 -13.69 9.63
N VAL A 7 8.34 -13.73 9.12
CA VAL A 7 8.90 -14.91 8.42
C VAL A 7 9.50 -15.90 9.42
N THR A 8 10.37 -15.43 10.30
CA THR A 8 11.14 -16.31 11.22
C THR A 8 10.43 -16.56 12.53
N GLY A 9 9.48 -15.69 12.90
CA GLY A 9 8.83 -15.72 14.18
C GLY A 9 9.70 -15.30 15.38
N ASN A 10 10.91 -14.79 15.15
CA ASN A 10 11.75 -14.28 16.21
C ASN A 10 11.33 -12.86 16.61
N PHE A 11 11.54 -12.52 17.89
CA PHE A 11 11.38 -11.15 18.34
C PHE A 11 12.52 -10.29 17.78
N LEU A 12 12.16 -9.10 17.30
CA LEU A 12 13.17 -8.12 16.93
C LEU A 12 13.82 -7.59 18.22
N PRO A 13 15.16 -7.57 18.32
CA PRO A 13 15.84 -7.05 19.51
C PRO A 13 15.62 -5.55 19.69
N GLU A 14 15.32 -4.84 18.60
CA GLU A 14 15.05 -3.40 18.58
C GLU A 14 14.07 -3.06 17.45
N VAL A 15 13.25 -2.02 17.66
CA VAL A 15 12.29 -1.50 16.68
C VAL A 15 12.34 0.02 16.73
N TYR A 16 12.46 0.64 15.56
CA TYR A 16 12.39 2.08 15.41
C TYR A 16 11.00 2.45 14.88
N ILE A 17 10.27 3.25 15.66
CA ILE A 17 8.97 3.78 15.27
C ILE A 17 9.11 5.29 15.15
N GLY A 18 8.82 5.82 13.97
CA GLY A 18 8.75 7.26 13.71
C GLY A 18 7.30 7.71 13.56
N LEU A 19 7.03 8.96 13.90
CA LEU A 19 5.79 9.64 13.56
C LEU A 19 6.12 10.80 12.63
N ALA A 20 5.42 10.89 11.51
CA ALA A 20 5.50 12.02 10.60
C ALA A 20 4.24 12.88 10.75
N GLU A 21 4.42 14.19 10.82
CA GLU A 21 3.32 15.14 10.81
C GLU A 21 2.94 15.45 9.36
N VAL A 22 1.68 15.20 9.01
CA VAL A 22 1.09 15.43 7.69
C VAL A 22 -0.32 15.97 7.85
N GLU A 23 -0.78 16.80 6.93
CA GLU A 23 -2.18 17.26 6.93
C GLU A 23 -3.14 16.15 6.49
N THR A 24 -2.65 15.27 5.63
CA THR A 24 -3.39 14.12 5.10
C THR A 24 -2.45 13.00 4.70
N SER A 25 -2.88 11.74 4.85
CA SER A 25 -2.03 10.57 4.70
C SER A 25 -1.33 10.46 3.35
N TRP A 26 -1.94 10.90 2.24
CA TRP A 26 -1.32 10.78 0.91
C TRP A 26 -0.07 11.66 0.74
N GLN A 27 0.19 12.63 1.63
CA GLN A 27 1.42 13.44 1.62
C GLN A 27 2.62 12.69 2.18
N LEU A 28 2.40 11.54 2.84
CA LEU A 28 3.44 10.81 3.56
C LEU A 28 4.64 10.39 2.69
N PRO A 29 4.46 9.90 1.43
CA PRO A 29 5.60 9.62 0.55
C PRO A 29 6.50 10.83 0.31
N ALA A 30 5.93 12.03 0.12
CA ALA A 30 6.69 13.26 -0.08
C ALA A 30 7.46 13.71 1.18
N VAL A 31 6.82 13.63 2.36
CA VAL A 31 7.47 14.00 3.63
C VAL A 31 8.63 13.06 3.96
N LEU A 32 8.45 11.76 3.71
CA LEU A 32 9.49 10.75 3.94
C LEU A 32 10.52 10.65 2.81
N LYS A 33 10.26 11.28 1.65
CA LYS A 33 11.02 11.07 0.41
C LYS A 33 11.12 9.59 0.05
N PHE A 34 9.99 8.89 0.16
CA PHE A 34 9.89 7.45 -0.10
C PHE A 34 9.64 7.20 -1.59
N GLY A 35 10.38 6.26 -2.20
CA GLY A 35 10.29 5.91 -3.62
C GLY A 35 11.54 6.20 -4.45
N GLY A 36 11.56 5.72 -5.69
CA GLY A 36 12.68 5.90 -6.64
C GLY A 36 13.69 4.74 -6.64
N TRP A 37 13.28 3.55 -6.21
CA TRP A 37 14.11 2.34 -6.17
C TRP A 37 13.26 1.09 -6.42
N ASN A 38 13.83 0.01 -6.96
CA ASN A 38 13.13 -1.29 -7.18
C ASN A 38 11.75 -1.13 -7.84
N ASP A 39 11.66 -0.30 -8.87
CA ASP A 39 10.42 0.10 -9.56
C ASP A 39 9.32 0.72 -8.66
N CYS A 40 9.64 1.02 -7.39
CA CYS A 40 8.85 1.86 -6.50
C CYS A 40 8.78 3.28 -7.11
N PRO A 41 7.58 3.79 -7.42
CA PRO A 41 7.44 5.09 -8.07
C PRO A 41 8.08 6.22 -7.26
N GLU A 42 8.47 7.31 -7.91
CA GLU A 42 8.91 8.52 -7.22
C GLU A 42 7.81 9.06 -6.28
N ALA A 43 8.23 9.77 -5.22
CA ALA A 43 7.33 10.21 -4.16
C ALA A 43 6.13 11.03 -4.68
N GLU A 44 6.33 11.88 -5.69
CA GLU A 44 5.26 12.67 -6.31
C GLU A 44 4.22 11.81 -7.04
N ILE A 45 4.64 10.70 -7.65
CA ILE A 45 3.74 9.77 -8.33
C ILE A 45 2.94 9.00 -7.29
N GLN A 46 3.58 8.55 -6.21
CA GLN A 46 2.88 7.92 -5.10
C GLN A 46 1.84 8.85 -4.48
N CYS A 47 2.20 10.12 -4.22
CA CYS A 47 1.25 11.11 -3.73
C CYS A 47 0.05 11.28 -4.67
N ALA A 48 0.26 11.26 -6.00
CA ALA A 48 -0.84 11.37 -6.96
C ALA A 48 -1.80 10.17 -6.89
N PHE A 49 -1.28 8.94 -6.89
CA PHE A 49 -2.09 7.72 -6.74
C PHE A 49 -2.88 7.72 -5.42
N HIS A 50 -2.19 7.94 -4.30
CA HIS A 50 -2.82 7.93 -2.98
C HIS A 50 -3.83 9.06 -2.80
N ARG A 51 -3.62 10.23 -3.40
CA ARG A 51 -4.61 11.32 -3.39
C ARG A 51 -5.89 10.93 -4.14
N LYS A 52 -5.75 10.28 -5.30
CA LYS A 52 -6.88 9.73 -6.06
C LYS A 52 -7.63 8.69 -5.23
N TRP A 53 -6.93 7.72 -4.68
CA TRP A 53 -7.56 6.64 -3.92
C TRP A 53 -8.15 7.07 -2.58
N GLN A 54 -7.57 8.06 -1.91
CA GLN A 54 -8.20 8.68 -0.75
C GLN A 54 -9.54 9.33 -1.12
N THR A 55 -9.60 10.01 -2.26
CA THR A 55 -10.83 10.64 -2.75
C THR A 55 -11.89 9.59 -3.08
N GLU A 56 -11.53 8.59 -3.89
CA GLU A 56 -12.47 7.59 -4.42
C GLU A 56 -12.88 6.57 -3.35
N PHE A 57 -11.89 5.94 -2.70
CA PHE A 57 -12.08 4.79 -1.82
C PHE A 57 -11.90 5.13 -0.33
N GLY A 58 -11.53 6.38 0.00
CA GLY A 58 -11.22 6.72 1.39
C GLY A 58 -10.01 5.94 1.91
N ALA A 59 -9.06 5.64 1.02
CA ALA A 59 -7.80 5.00 1.36
C ALA A 59 -6.88 5.96 2.13
N GLU A 60 -6.35 5.53 3.26
CA GLU A 60 -5.42 6.28 4.08
C GLU A 60 -4.19 5.45 4.37
N ILE A 61 -3.00 6.00 4.09
CA ILE A 61 -1.73 5.35 4.45
C ILE A 61 -1.60 5.38 5.98
N CYS A 62 -1.42 4.20 6.57
CA CYS A 62 -1.24 4.03 8.01
C CYS A 62 0.21 3.82 8.41
N SER A 63 1.02 3.23 7.53
CA SER A 63 2.43 2.94 7.78
C SER A 63 3.23 2.96 6.48
N VAL A 64 4.50 3.32 6.61
CA VAL A 64 5.51 3.24 5.55
C VAL A 64 6.80 2.74 6.19
N GLY A 65 7.42 1.71 5.63
CA GLY A 65 8.70 1.21 6.13
C GLY A 65 9.16 -0.05 5.43
N GLY A 66 10.48 -0.25 5.33
CA GLY A 66 11.07 -1.49 4.79
C GLY A 66 10.60 -1.84 3.37
N GLY A 67 10.37 -0.84 2.51
CA GLY A 67 9.84 -1.07 1.17
C GLY A 67 8.34 -1.38 1.12
N VAL A 68 7.59 -1.13 2.21
CA VAL A 68 6.17 -1.44 2.33
C VAL A 68 5.34 -0.18 2.60
N ILE A 69 4.14 -0.13 2.02
CA ILE A 69 3.08 0.83 2.37
C ILE A 69 1.80 0.06 2.73
N GLU A 70 1.22 0.37 3.88
CA GLU A 70 -0.05 -0.22 4.34
C GLU A 70 -1.14 0.86 4.42
N CYS A 71 -2.35 0.50 4.00
CA CYS A 71 -3.48 1.42 3.98
C CYS A 71 -4.73 0.84 4.64
N THR A 72 -5.51 1.68 5.32
CA THR A 72 -6.92 1.43 5.63
C THR A 72 -7.82 2.01 4.55
N VAL A 73 -8.98 1.41 4.30
CA VAL A 73 -9.87 1.77 3.19
C VAL A 73 -11.30 1.87 3.68
N ASN A 74 -11.85 3.08 3.66
CA ASN A 74 -13.19 3.35 4.21
C ASN A 74 -14.34 3.00 3.25
N ARG A 75 -14.10 3.04 1.94
CA ARG A 75 -15.09 2.77 0.88
C ARG A 75 -14.50 1.80 -0.14
N PRO A 76 -14.24 0.54 0.24
CA PRO A 76 -13.67 -0.42 -0.70
C PRO A 76 -14.64 -0.73 -1.86
N PRO A 77 -14.14 -1.22 -3.00
CA PRO A 77 -14.98 -1.68 -4.11
C PRO A 77 -16.09 -2.63 -3.64
N GLN A 78 -17.33 -2.42 -4.11
CA GLN A 78 -18.50 -3.21 -3.70
C GLN A 78 -18.93 -4.23 -4.74
N ASP A 79 -18.37 -4.16 -5.94
CA ASP A 79 -18.67 -5.02 -7.08
C ASP A 79 -17.40 -5.44 -7.82
N GLN A 80 -17.51 -6.47 -8.66
CA GLN A 80 -16.37 -7.06 -9.37
C GLN A 80 -15.77 -6.12 -10.42
N GLN A 81 -16.58 -5.26 -11.04
CA GLN A 81 -16.11 -4.37 -12.09
C GLN A 81 -15.21 -3.27 -11.49
N SER A 82 -15.66 -2.62 -10.42
CA SER A 82 -14.85 -1.63 -9.71
C SER A 82 -13.59 -2.25 -9.09
N ALA A 83 -13.69 -3.46 -8.55
CA ALA A 83 -12.53 -4.17 -8.01
C ALA A 83 -11.49 -4.51 -9.09
N MET A 84 -11.93 -4.94 -10.28
CA MET A 84 -11.04 -5.26 -11.40
C MET A 84 -10.35 -4.01 -11.96
N GLN A 85 -11.08 -2.89 -12.07
CA GLN A 85 -10.48 -1.61 -12.49
C GLN A 85 -9.40 -1.16 -11.51
N LEU A 86 -9.69 -1.21 -10.21
CA LEU A 86 -8.72 -0.89 -9.17
C LEU A 86 -7.51 -1.84 -9.18
N ALA A 87 -7.72 -3.13 -9.45
CA ALA A 87 -6.64 -4.11 -9.54
C ALA A 87 -5.61 -3.75 -10.62
N TRP A 88 -6.07 -3.32 -11.80
CA TRP A 88 -5.16 -2.83 -12.85
C TRP A 88 -4.41 -1.57 -12.44
N GLU A 89 -5.10 -0.62 -11.78
CA GLU A 89 -4.44 0.59 -11.28
C GLU A 89 -3.37 0.27 -10.22
N GLN A 90 -3.69 -0.60 -9.26
CA GLN A 90 -2.75 -1.01 -8.23
C GLN A 90 -1.57 -1.80 -8.80
N TYR A 91 -1.79 -2.59 -9.85
CA TYR A 91 -0.70 -3.28 -10.54
C TYR A 91 0.25 -2.32 -11.26
N TRP A 92 -0.27 -1.27 -11.91
CA TRP A 92 0.58 -0.23 -12.50
C TRP A 92 1.36 0.58 -11.45
N TYR A 93 0.82 0.70 -10.26
CA TYR A 93 1.48 1.36 -9.14
C TYR A 93 2.56 0.48 -8.48
N CYS A 94 2.28 -0.82 -8.34
CA CYS A 94 3.12 -1.78 -7.66
C CYS A 94 2.92 -3.16 -8.29
N ALA A 95 3.82 -3.55 -9.20
CA ALA A 95 3.68 -4.81 -9.94
C ALA A 95 3.84 -6.04 -9.03
N ASP A 96 4.69 -5.96 -8.01
CA ASP A 96 5.07 -7.06 -7.13
C ASP A 96 3.89 -7.69 -6.38
N ILE A 97 2.84 -6.91 -6.05
CA ILE A 97 1.64 -7.46 -5.40
C ILE A 97 0.95 -8.54 -6.25
N VAL A 98 1.20 -8.54 -7.56
CA VAL A 98 0.74 -9.57 -8.50
C VAL A 98 1.89 -10.50 -8.84
N ASP A 99 3.00 -9.99 -9.37
CA ASP A 99 4.07 -10.80 -9.96
C ASP A 99 4.75 -11.71 -8.93
N GLN A 100 4.86 -11.24 -7.68
CA GLN A 100 5.42 -11.98 -6.55
C GLN A 100 4.36 -12.33 -5.48
N GLY A 101 3.14 -11.83 -5.65
CA GLY A 101 2.07 -11.93 -4.68
C GLY A 101 0.96 -12.87 -5.12
N CYS A 102 -0.17 -12.30 -5.54
CA CYS A 102 -1.38 -13.06 -5.86
C CYS A 102 -1.41 -13.65 -7.27
N GLU A 103 -0.31 -13.54 -8.03
CA GLU A 103 -0.04 -14.16 -9.35
C GLU A 103 -0.86 -13.62 -10.54
N THR A 104 -2.10 -13.18 -10.32
CA THR A 104 -2.95 -12.65 -11.41
C THR A 104 -3.73 -11.41 -11.01
N ILE A 105 -4.04 -10.55 -11.98
CA ILE A 105 -4.90 -9.37 -11.78
C ILE A 105 -6.29 -9.76 -11.25
N SER A 106 -6.84 -10.89 -11.72
CA SER A 106 -8.12 -11.39 -11.23
C SER A 106 -8.08 -11.78 -9.76
N ASN A 107 -6.98 -12.40 -9.31
CA ASN A 107 -6.78 -12.70 -7.91
C ASN A 107 -6.64 -11.41 -7.07
N LEU A 108 -5.91 -10.41 -7.57
CA LEU A 108 -5.84 -9.09 -6.93
C LEU A 108 -7.24 -8.45 -6.81
N GLY A 109 -8.02 -8.45 -7.89
CA GLY A 109 -9.40 -7.95 -7.86
C GLY A 109 -10.27 -8.68 -6.84
N ALA A 110 -10.08 -9.99 -6.68
CA ALA A 110 -10.79 -10.76 -5.67
C ALA A 110 -10.38 -10.39 -4.23
N THR A 111 -9.10 -10.10 -3.97
CA THR A 111 -8.65 -9.63 -2.64
C THR A 111 -9.11 -8.22 -2.33
N LEU A 112 -9.27 -7.36 -3.34
CA LEU A 112 -9.71 -5.97 -3.17
C LEU A 112 -11.21 -5.83 -2.90
N LEU A 113 -12.03 -6.77 -3.38
CA LEU A 113 -13.49 -6.71 -3.23
C LEU A 113 -13.89 -6.68 -1.75
N LYS A 114 -14.48 -5.56 -1.31
CA LYS A 114 -14.92 -5.29 0.07
C LYS A 114 -13.80 -5.35 1.12
N SER A 115 -12.53 -5.37 0.72
CA SER A 115 -11.40 -5.40 1.67
C SER A 115 -11.12 -4.00 2.23
N PRO A 116 -11.11 -3.81 3.55
CA PRO A 116 -10.80 -2.53 4.18
C PRO A 116 -9.29 -2.28 4.32
N TYR A 117 -8.43 -3.12 3.74
CA TYR A 117 -6.98 -3.00 3.85
C TYR A 117 -6.30 -3.25 2.50
N TRP A 118 -5.27 -2.45 2.22
CA TRP A 118 -4.34 -2.65 1.10
C TRP A 118 -2.90 -2.72 1.61
N PHE A 119 -2.08 -3.48 0.89
CA PHE A 119 -0.69 -3.74 1.22
C PHE A 119 0.13 -3.71 -0.08
N PHE A 120 1.18 -2.88 -0.11
CA PHE A 120 2.09 -2.76 -1.23
C PHE A 120 3.52 -3.03 -0.76
N TRP A 121 4.32 -3.74 -1.55
CA TRP A 121 5.74 -3.93 -1.28
C TRP A 121 6.55 -3.88 -2.57
N TRP A 122 7.82 -3.51 -2.47
CA TRP A 122 8.79 -3.54 -3.56
C TRP A 122 10.06 -4.24 -3.08
N ASP A 123 10.52 -5.28 -3.80
CA ASP A 123 11.75 -6.04 -3.51
C ASP A 123 12.65 -6.19 -4.74
#